data_AF-A0A1Q8QJ92-F1
#
_entry.id   AF-A0A1Q8QJ92-F1
#
_cell.length_a   1.000
_cell.length_b   1.000
_cell.length_c   1.000
_cell.angle_alpha   90.00
_cell.angle_beta   90.00
_cell.angle_gamma   90.00
#
_symmetry.space_group_name_H-M   'P 1'
#
loop_
_entity.id
_entity.type
_entity.pdbx_description
1 polymer ?
#
loop_
_entity_poly.entity_id
_entity_poly.type
_entity_poly.pdbx_seq_one_letter_code
_entity_poly.pdbx_strand_id
1 'polypeptide(L)'
;MADSIYQGDVGLEILVDCGRDIAGAGSPTLRVRTPSGAVRSWPAAVAVIGQTASHLRYVTAPGDLAEAGTYRVQAALTLGDWSGTGRTANLVVRPHFS
;
A
#
# COMPACT_ATOMS: atom_id res chain seq x y z
N MET A 1 -2.73 18.08 -13.56
CA MET A 1 -3.16 18.15 -12.14
C MET A 1 -2.25 17.18 -11.42
N ALA A 2 -1.40 17.63 -10.48
CA ALA A 2 -0.62 16.68 -9.70
C ALA A 2 -1.60 15.98 -8.76
N ASP A 3 -1.82 14.67 -8.94
CA ASP A 3 -2.72 13.87 -8.10
C ASP A 3 -2.24 13.94 -6.66
N SER A 4 -2.83 14.87 -5.91
CA SER A 4 -2.66 14.96 -4.48
C SER A 4 -3.70 14.06 -3.85
N ILE A 5 -3.28 13.27 -2.88
CA ILE A 5 -4.16 12.38 -2.13
C ILE A 5 -4.64 13.14 -0.91
N TYR A 6 -5.94 13.10 -0.66
CA TYR A 6 -6.58 13.81 0.43
C TYR A 6 -7.14 12.87 1.49
N GLN A 7 -7.26 13.40 2.70
CA GLN A 7 -7.86 12.73 3.83
C GLN A 7 -9.28 12.32 3.48
N GLY A 8 -9.62 11.05 3.67
CA GLY A 8 -10.95 10.52 3.38
C GLY A 8 -11.15 10.05 1.94
N ASP A 9 -10.14 10.13 1.06
CA ASP A 9 -10.25 9.59 -0.31
C ASP A 9 -10.51 8.07 -0.29
N VAL A 10 -11.50 7.64 -1.08
CA VAL A 10 -11.93 6.25 -1.23
C VAL A 10 -11.85 5.87 -2.71
N GLY A 11 -11.45 4.63 -2.99
CA GLY A 11 -11.31 4.13 -4.36
C GLY A 11 -9.96 4.47 -5.00
N LEU A 12 -9.02 5.04 -4.23
CA LEU A 12 -7.66 5.30 -4.71
C LEU A 12 -6.90 3.98 -4.87
N GLU A 13 -6.30 3.78 -6.02
CA GLU A 13 -5.40 2.65 -6.26
C GLU A 13 -4.01 2.93 -5.66
N ILE A 14 -3.55 2.03 -4.81
CA ILE A 14 -2.20 2.00 -4.26
C ILE A 14 -1.46 0.82 -4.87
N LEU A 15 -0.39 1.11 -5.60
CA LEU A 15 0.54 0.13 -6.14
C LEU A 15 1.87 0.22 -5.39
N VAL A 16 2.32 -0.90 -4.82
CA VAL A 16 3.60 -1.00 -4.13
C VAL A 16 4.52 -1.92 -4.93
N ASP A 17 5.57 -1.35 -5.50
CA ASP A 17 6.62 -2.09 -6.21
C ASP A 17 7.43 -2.94 -5.22
N CYS A 18 7.48 -4.24 -5.47
CA CYS A 18 8.28 -5.19 -4.68
C CYS A 18 9.69 -5.36 -5.24
N GLY A 19 10.01 -4.78 -6.41
CA GLY A 19 11.33 -4.78 -7.04
C GLY A 19 11.76 -6.13 -7.62
N ARG A 20 10.87 -7.12 -7.62
CA ARG A 20 11.09 -8.46 -8.18
C ARG A 20 9.77 -9.09 -8.57
N ASP A 21 9.82 -10.17 -9.34
CA ASP A 21 8.66 -11.02 -9.58
C ASP A 21 8.22 -11.70 -8.27
N ILE A 22 6.94 -11.54 -7.94
CA ILE A 22 6.25 -12.08 -6.78
C ILE A 22 5.05 -12.94 -7.22
N ALA A 23 5.08 -13.48 -8.44
CA ALA A 23 4.13 -14.49 -8.89
C ALA A 23 4.06 -15.64 -7.87
N GLY A 24 2.83 -16.00 -7.45
CA GLY A 24 2.61 -17.03 -6.45
C GLY A 24 2.80 -16.59 -4.99
N ALA A 25 2.93 -15.28 -4.72
CA ALA A 25 2.96 -14.77 -3.36
C ALA A 25 1.73 -15.19 -2.54
N GLY A 26 1.96 -15.81 -1.39
CA GLY A 26 0.96 -16.18 -0.40
C GLY A 26 0.68 -15.06 0.59
N SER A 27 -0.60 -14.92 0.98
CA SER A 27 -1.08 -13.92 1.95
C SER A 27 -0.55 -12.47 1.72
N PRO A 28 -0.61 -11.94 0.49
CA PRO A 28 -0.16 -10.58 0.20
C PRO A 28 -0.98 -9.54 0.98
N THR A 29 -0.28 -8.65 1.68
CA THR A 29 -0.87 -7.54 2.44
C THR A 29 0.01 -6.29 2.35
N LEU A 30 -0.59 -5.13 2.59
CA LEU A 30 0.14 -3.90 2.88
C LEU A 30 0.07 -3.63 4.38
N ARG A 31 1.21 -3.62 5.07
CA ARG A 31 1.30 -3.14 6.45
C ARG A 31 1.44 -1.63 6.42
N VAL A 32 0.47 -0.95 7.00
CA VAL A 32 0.36 0.50 6.95
C VAL A 32 0.41 1.08 8.35
N ARG A 33 1.40 1.94 8.59
CA ARG A 33 1.45 2.76 9.79
C ARG A 33 0.86 4.13 9.49
N THR A 34 -0.19 4.50 10.22
CA THR A 34 -0.87 5.79 10.11
C THR A 34 -0.01 6.92 10.67
N PRO A 35 -0.35 8.20 10.41
CA PRO A 35 0.33 9.35 10.99
C PRO A 35 0.34 9.34 12.53
N SER A 36 -0.77 8.93 13.17
CA SER A 36 -0.86 8.72 14.62
C SER A 36 0.02 7.57 15.14
N GLY A 37 0.53 6.72 14.25
CA GLY A 37 1.42 5.60 14.56
C GLY A 37 0.72 4.25 14.72
N ALA A 38 -0.61 4.19 14.60
CA ALA A 38 -1.35 2.94 14.57
C ALA A 38 -0.94 2.10 13.36
N VAL A 39 -0.91 0.77 13.51
CA VAL A 39 -0.55 -0.14 12.42
C VAL A 39 -1.77 -0.93 11.99
N ARG A 40 -2.05 -0.90 10.69
CA ARG A 40 -3.14 -1.63 10.02
C ARG A 40 -2.56 -2.58 8.99
N SER A 41 -3.30 -3.63 8.67
CA SER A 41 -2.96 -4.56 7.58
C SER A 41 -4.08 -4.52 6.56
N TRP A 42 -3.75 -4.11 5.34
CA TRP A 42 -4.68 -4.07 4.22
C TRP A 42 -4.48 -5.30 3.34
N PRO A 43 -5.51 -6.09 3.03
CA PRO A 43 -5.39 -7.22 2.12
C PRO A 43 -5.08 -6.71 0.72
N ALA A 44 -4.01 -7.21 0.10
CA ALA A 44 -3.57 -6.75 -1.22
C ALA A 44 -3.67 -7.87 -2.25
N ALA A 45 -3.80 -7.52 -3.52
CA ALA A 45 -3.71 -8.46 -4.62
C ALA A 45 -2.35 -8.31 -5.32
N VAL A 46 -1.82 -9.40 -5.88
CA VAL A 46 -0.67 -9.31 -6.78
C VAL A 46 -1.13 -8.67 -8.09
N ALA A 47 -0.41 -7.66 -8.55
CA ALA A 47 -0.66 -6.95 -9.79
C ALA A 47 0.49 -7.17 -10.79
N VAL A 48 0.10 -7.29 -12.06
CA VAL A 48 1.02 -7.41 -13.20
C VAL A 48 1.19 -6.04 -13.83
N ILE A 49 2.41 -5.52 -13.85
CA ILE A 49 2.75 -4.28 -14.53
C ILE A 49 3.67 -4.63 -15.70
N GLY A 50 3.22 -4.32 -16.92
CA GLY A 50 3.85 -4.82 -18.15
C GLY A 50 3.70 -6.34 -18.26
N GLN A 51 4.80 -7.07 -18.12
CA GLN A 51 4.84 -8.54 -18.21
C GLN A 51 5.23 -9.22 -16.90
N THR A 52 5.37 -8.47 -15.80
CA THR A 52 5.89 -9.00 -14.52
C THR A 52 4.91 -8.77 -13.39
N ALA A 53 4.64 -9.82 -12.60
CA ALA A 53 3.86 -9.74 -11.37
C ALA A 53 4.72 -9.15 -10.25
N SER A 54 5.03 -7.86 -10.30
CA SER A 54 6.01 -7.21 -9.41
C SER A 54 5.40 -6.29 -8.35
N HIS A 55 4.09 -6.09 -8.36
CA HIS A 55 3.43 -5.10 -7.50
C HIS A 55 2.37 -5.74 -6.60
N LEU A 56 2.19 -5.16 -5.42
CA LEU A 56 0.97 -5.36 -4.64
C LEU A 56 0.02 -4.19 -4.89
N ARG A 57 -1.23 -4.51 -5.20
CA ARG A 57 -2.32 -3.56 -5.43
C ARG A 57 -3.32 -3.60 -4.28
N TYR A 58 -3.70 -2.42 -3.83
CA TYR A 58 -4.82 -2.21 -2.92
C TYR A 58 -5.68 -1.05 -3.42
N VAL A 59 -6.98 -1.08 -3.14
CA VAL A 59 -7.89 0.04 -3.39
C VAL A 59 -8.41 0.51 -2.05
N THR A 60 -8.24 1.80 -1.74
CA THR A 60 -8.62 2.35 -0.43
C THR A 60 -10.12 2.23 -0.19
N ALA A 61 -10.46 1.80 1.02
CA ALA A 61 -11.83 1.71 1.52
C ALA A 61 -12.15 2.89 2.46
N PRO A 62 -13.43 3.13 2.77
CA PRO A 62 -13.82 4.13 3.76
C PRO A 62 -13.08 3.95 5.08
N GLY A 63 -12.43 5.02 5.55
CA GLY A 63 -11.70 5.05 6.82
C GLY A 63 -10.22 4.67 6.76
N ASP A 64 -9.69 4.27 5.59
CA ASP A 64 -8.26 3.97 5.44
C ASP A 64 -7.37 5.21 5.52
N LEU A 65 -7.78 6.27 4.84
CA LEU A 65 -7.07 7.56 4.81
C LEU A 65 -7.71 8.57 5.77
N ALA A 66 -8.13 8.12 6.96
CA ALA A 66 -8.88 8.93 7.92
C ALA A 66 -8.07 10.07 8.55
N GLU A 67 -6.74 10.03 8.48
CA GLU A 67 -5.83 11.04 9.03
C GLU A 67 -5.06 11.74 7.90
N ALA A 68 -4.85 13.05 7.99
CA ALA A 68 -3.86 13.73 7.16
C ALA A 68 -2.44 13.52 7.72
N GLY A 69 -1.44 13.44 6.86
CA GLY A 69 -0.04 13.25 7.22
C GLY A 69 0.66 12.18 6.38
N THR A 70 1.83 11.74 6.85
CA THR A 70 2.63 10.72 6.16
C THR A 70 2.30 9.34 6.70
N TYR A 71 1.75 8.49 5.84
CA TYR A 71 1.59 7.07 6.07
C TYR A 71 2.85 6.33 5.62
N ARG A 72 3.24 5.30 6.36
CA ARG A 72 4.33 4.40 5.98
C ARG A 72 3.75 3.06 5.56
N VAL A 73 4.06 2.62 4.36
CA VAL A 73 3.50 1.40 3.74
C VAL A 73 4.62 0.41 3.47
N GLN A 74 4.43 -0.85 3.83
CA GLN A 74 5.32 -1.94 3.45
C GLN A 74 4.50 -3.08 2.83
N ALA A 75 4.97 -3.61 1.70
CA ALA A 75 4.50 -4.90 1.22
C ALA A 75 4.86 -5.99 2.24
N ALA A 76 3.95 -6.92 2.51
CA ALA A 76 4.19 -8.09 3.34
C ALA A 76 3.56 -9.31 2.67
N LEU A 77 4.37 -10.34 2.44
CA LEU A 77 3.95 -11.53 1.71
C LEU A 77 4.84 -12.72 2.06
N THR A 78 4.39 -13.91 1.66
CA THR A 78 5.18 -15.15 1.70
C THR A 78 5.50 -15.61 0.27
N LEU A 79 6.75 -15.95 -0.02
CA LEU A 79 7.21 -16.41 -1.32
C LEU A 79 8.05 -17.67 -1.14
N GLY A 80 7.47 -18.84 -1.45
CA GLY A 80 8.05 -20.12 -1.08
C GLY A 80 8.18 -20.23 0.44
N ASP A 81 9.37 -20.58 0.93
CA ASP A 81 9.66 -20.69 2.37
C ASP A 81 9.97 -19.34 3.05
N TRP A 82 10.10 -18.26 2.27
CA TRP A 82 10.41 -16.94 2.80
C TRP A 82 9.13 -16.17 3.13
N SER A 83 9.04 -15.60 4.33
CA SER A 83 8.00 -14.63 4.69
C SER A 83 8.64 -13.38 5.25
N GLY A 84 8.17 -12.21 4.80
CA GLY A 84 8.76 -10.97 5.23
C GLY A 84 8.11 -9.73 4.67
N THR A 85 8.76 -8.59 4.92
CA THR A 85 8.31 -7.26 4.50
C THR A 85 9.27 -6.64 3.50
N GLY A 86 8.73 -5.91 2.53
CA GLY A 86 9.49 -5.07 1.61
C GLY A 86 9.97 -3.75 2.23
N ARG A 87 10.56 -2.91 1.38
CA ARG A 87 10.97 -1.55 1.75
C ARG A 87 9.78 -0.70 2.16
N THR A 88 10.03 0.29 3.03
CA THR A 88 9.01 1.26 3.43
C THR A 88 8.85 2.34 2.36
N ALA A 89 7.64 2.47 1.83
CA ALA A 89 7.22 3.59 1.01
C ALA A 89 6.48 4.64 1.87
N ASN A 90 6.53 5.90 1.45
CA ASN A 90 5.81 6.99 2.10
C ASN A 90 4.64 7.43 1.22
N LEU A 91 3.46 7.54 1.82
CA LEU A 91 2.24 8.05 1.19
C LEU A 91 1.83 9.32 1.92
N VAL A 92 1.83 10.46 1.22
CA VAL A 92 1.47 11.76 1.82
C VAL A 92 0.00 12.04 1.55
N VAL A 93 -0.78 12.13 2.62
CA VAL A 93 -2.22 12.46 2.60
C VAL A 93 -2.40 13.87 3.11
N ARG A 94 -3.06 14.74 2.34
CA ARG A 94 -3.29 16.15 2.67
C ARG A 94 -4.67 16.36 3.31
N PRO A 95 -4.86 17.36 4.18
CA PRO A 95 -6.21 17.80 4.52
C PRO A 95 -6.85 18.47 3.28
N HIS A 96 -8.19 18.46 3.19
CA HIS A 96 -8.91 19.04 2.05
C HIS A 96 -8.67 20.55 1.86
N PHE A 97 -8.50 21.26 2.97
CA PHE A 97 -8.22 22.70 2.97
C PHE A 97 -7.05 22.93 3.94
N SER A 98 -5.92 23.44 3.42
CA SER A 98 -4.71 23.80 4.17
C SER A 98 -4.28 25.21 3.85
#